data_AF-L1MA20-F1
#
_entry.id   AF-L1MA20-F1
#
_cell.length_a   1.000
_cell.length_b   1.000
_cell.length_c   1.000
_cell.angle_alpha   90.00
_cell.angle_beta   90.00
_cell.angle_gamma   90.00
#
_symmetry.space_group_name_H-M   'P 1'
#
loop_
_entity.id
_entity.type
_entity.pdbx_description
1 polymer ?
#
loop_
_entity_poly.entity_id
_entity_poly.type
_entity_poly.pdbx_seq_one_letter_code
_entity_poly.pdbx_strand_id
1 'polypeptide(L)'
;MNSMMNAVAGRSVPSVEPSAASSAVPFVSPHQWEQWLNVMPLRAWLRSRPADCVAAQCVDAVLEAALGPLRVVVCTESASVPLLSIKDTNSGFSRGIHIVDAAWPVTQGGVDLAVLVHSSEVGARTKARMAAGPMLFTHCESVAEVPLLVADLLRSCPDGDLVGARQRVLHGEVRAIAYRFPEVADDLEKALAVCGPPPLVTAPYEQEPVLAVIGPDSTTTTTVALQLRQRWQVADKPHAGVDVVIAAAPPQGWGPHDTPTLADAMAKVGRVVSTAALPPEAVPGIAVAQGSMEKKLADVVARPPVGVMPMPEAARWMHAAERADQRAQERLRAELSSIERLAGRRYASARDRLVNLCEQRNVEVPPPLRLGWRALVDAPVVTAVSGGALFRLVHSVVDSAIPGLWLGGIVVFGLVCGAFRLWRQWVARRQRWCSLVISILATTKELDSTSYQQRGVSAGGQWIRLKLSGIEKQHKT
;
A
#
# COMPACT_ATOMS: atom_id res chain seq x y z
N MET A 1 -66.06 17.07 40.38
CA MET A 1 -66.62 18.01 39.41
C MET A 1 -65.71 19.23 39.37
N ASN A 2 -65.08 19.47 38.20
CA ASN A 2 -64.67 20.73 37.56
C ASN A 2 -64.17 21.90 38.44
N SER A 3 -63.16 22.70 38.11
CA SER A 3 -62.25 22.85 36.98
C SER A 3 -61.35 24.07 37.29
N MET A 4 -60.10 24.03 36.81
CA MET A 4 -59.32 25.15 36.24
C MET A 4 -58.98 26.44 37.02
N MET A 5 -57.66 26.67 37.05
CA MET A 5 -56.90 27.84 36.54
C MET A 5 -56.52 29.03 37.44
N ASN A 6 -55.20 29.08 37.69
CA ASN A 6 -54.26 30.19 37.45
C ASN A 6 -54.51 31.59 38.06
N ALA A 7 -53.58 32.04 38.90
CA ALA A 7 -52.60 33.12 38.60
C ALA A 7 -51.95 33.65 39.89
N VAL A 8 -50.62 33.51 40.04
CA VAL A 8 -49.60 34.58 40.00
C VAL A 8 -49.70 35.64 41.10
N ALA A 9 -48.73 35.66 42.03
CA ALA A 9 -47.81 36.78 42.24
C ALA A 9 -46.90 36.55 43.47
N GLY A 10 -45.59 36.55 43.27
CA GLY A 10 -44.59 36.59 44.33
C GLY A 10 -43.19 36.75 43.74
N ARG A 11 -42.77 38.00 43.52
CA ARG A 11 -41.47 38.38 42.97
C ARG A 11 -40.32 37.97 43.90
N SER A 12 -39.28 37.34 43.34
CA SER A 12 -37.91 37.43 43.87
C SER A 12 -36.86 37.01 42.83
N VAL A 13 -35.87 37.89 42.67
CA VAL A 13 -34.52 37.79 42.08
C VAL A 13 -34.00 36.36 41.81
N PRO A 14 -33.32 36.08 40.68
CA PRO A 14 -32.82 34.75 40.37
C PRO A 14 -31.65 34.41 41.31
N SER A 15 -31.90 33.50 42.25
CA SER A 15 -30.87 32.79 42.98
C SER A 15 -30.39 31.63 42.11
N VAL A 16 -29.07 31.47 42.06
CA VAL A 16 -28.31 30.45 41.33
C VAL A 16 -28.84 29.05 41.63
N GLU A 17 -29.41 28.38 40.63
CA GLU A 17 -29.43 26.92 40.56
C GLU A 17 -28.31 26.47 39.60
N PRO A 18 -27.46 25.50 40.00
CA PRO A 18 -26.47 24.95 39.09
C PRO A 18 -27.21 24.18 38.01
N SER A 19 -27.15 24.69 36.77
CA SER A 19 -27.62 23.96 35.61
C SER A 19 -27.00 22.57 35.61
N ALA A 20 -27.86 21.58 35.55
CA ALA A 20 -27.55 20.17 35.40
C ALA A 20 -26.34 19.99 34.48
N ALA A 21 -25.24 19.53 35.06
CA ALA A 21 -24.17 18.89 34.32
C ALA A 21 -24.80 17.69 33.62
N SER A 22 -25.24 17.92 32.38
CA SER A 22 -25.51 16.88 31.40
C SER A 22 -24.27 16.02 31.35
N SER A 23 -24.32 14.83 31.97
CA SER A 23 -23.24 13.84 31.94
C SER A 23 -23.11 13.33 30.51
N ALA A 24 -22.43 14.10 29.67
CA ALA A 24 -21.89 13.66 28.41
C ALA A 24 -20.84 12.61 28.77
N VAL A 25 -21.14 11.34 28.51
CA VAL A 25 -20.13 10.29 28.52
C VAL A 25 -19.12 10.69 27.45
N PRO A 26 -17.88 11.05 27.79
CA PRO A 26 -16.91 11.45 26.81
C PRO A 26 -16.54 10.21 26.01
N PHE A 27 -16.77 10.29 24.71
CA PHE A 27 -16.11 9.49 23.69
C PHE A 27 -14.59 9.56 23.91
N VAL A 28 -13.87 8.44 23.69
CA VAL A 28 -12.38 8.25 23.61
C VAL A 28 -11.62 9.51 24.00
N SER A 29 -10.81 9.52 25.09
CA SER A 29 -10.19 10.76 25.59
C SER A 29 -9.70 11.65 24.43
N PRO A 30 -10.48 12.69 24.02
CA PRO A 30 -10.28 13.34 22.72
C PRO A 30 -8.88 13.93 22.65
N HIS A 31 -8.36 14.25 23.84
CA HIS A 31 -7.11 14.88 24.05
C HIS A 31 -5.91 14.13 23.48
N GLN A 32 -5.79 12.80 23.61
CA GLN A 32 -4.60 12.07 23.14
C GLN A 32 -4.61 11.84 21.62
N TRP A 33 -5.76 11.45 21.06
CA TRP A 33 -5.91 11.27 19.61
C TRP A 33 -5.78 12.59 18.86
N GLU A 34 -6.44 13.64 19.37
CA GLU A 34 -6.28 14.99 18.85
C GLU A 34 -4.84 15.49 19.05
N GLN A 35 -4.20 15.25 20.20
CA GLN A 35 -2.78 15.61 20.39
C GLN A 35 -1.89 14.92 19.37
N TRP A 36 -2.05 13.61 19.15
CA TRP A 36 -1.26 12.89 18.17
C TRP A 36 -1.46 13.45 16.76
N LEU A 37 -2.72 13.64 16.32
CA LEU A 37 -3.04 14.24 15.02
C LEU A 37 -2.59 15.71 14.90
N ASN A 38 -2.64 16.47 15.99
CA ASN A 38 -2.22 17.87 16.03
C ASN A 38 -0.70 18.02 15.98
N VAL A 39 0.04 17.04 16.50
CA VAL A 39 1.51 16.99 16.46
C VAL A 39 1.99 16.32 15.17
N MET A 40 1.12 15.65 14.40
CA MET A 40 1.50 15.04 13.12
C MET A 40 1.96 16.09 12.08
N PRO A 41 3.15 15.89 11.46
CA PRO A 41 3.65 16.70 10.35
C PRO A 41 2.72 16.84 9.14
N LEU A 42 1.70 15.98 9.00
CA LEU A 42 0.72 16.05 7.90
C LEU A 42 -0.04 17.38 7.87
N ARG A 43 -0.39 17.96 9.03
CA ARG A 43 -1.05 19.28 9.08
C ARG A 43 -0.12 20.40 8.64
N ALA A 44 1.16 20.33 8.98
CA ALA A 44 2.17 21.28 8.50
C ALA A 44 2.38 21.13 6.99
N TRP A 45 2.44 19.88 6.49
CA TRP A 45 2.52 19.60 5.07
C TRP A 45 1.32 20.19 4.31
N LEU A 46 0.09 19.98 4.79
CA LEU A 46 -1.13 20.55 4.21
C LEU A 46 -1.06 22.08 4.11
N ARG A 47 -0.68 22.77 5.18
CA ARG A 47 -0.53 24.24 5.21
C ARG A 47 0.52 24.76 4.23
N SER A 48 1.48 23.92 3.85
CA SER A 48 2.52 24.28 2.88
C SER A 48 2.08 24.10 1.41
N ARG A 49 0.89 23.57 1.15
CA ARG A 49 0.39 23.32 -0.21
C ARG A 49 -0.53 24.43 -0.71
N PRO A 50 -0.57 24.68 -2.03
CA PRO A 50 -1.58 25.53 -2.65
C PRO A 50 -3.01 25.03 -2.39
N ALA A 51 -3.98 25.94 -2.32
CA ALA A 51 -5.38 25.60 -2.05
C ALA A 51 -6.05 24.72 -3.14
N ASP A 52 -5.55 24.79 -4.37
CA ASP A 52 -5.99 24.00 -5.53
C ASP A 52 -5.31 22.63 -5.63
N CYS A 53 -4.44 22.27 -4.67
CA CYS A 53 -3.78 20.98 -4.66
C CYS A 53 -4.76 19.83 -4.32
N VAL A 54 -5.15 19.05 -5.32
CA VAL A 54 -6.07 17.90 -5.17
C VAL A 54 -5.54 16.88 -4.16
N ALA A 55 -4.23 16.62 -4.14
CA ALA A 55 -3.63 15.72 -3.16
C ALA A 55 -3.77 16.24 -1.73
N ALA A 56 -3.62 17.56 -1.52
CA ALA A 56 -3.85 18.19 -0.23
C ALA A 56 -5.32 18.08 0.19
N GLN A 57 -6.27 18.31 -0.72
CA GLN A 57 -7.70 18.12 -0.44
C GLN A 57 -8.04 16.67 -0.05
N CYS A 58 -7.42 15.68 -0.69
CA CYS A 58 -7.60 14.27 -0.31
C CYS A 58 -7.03 13.97 1.09
N VAL A 59 -5.84 14.49 1.42
CA VAL A 59 -5.24 14.30 2.76
C VAL A 59 -6.06 15.01 3.83
N ASP A 60 -6.56 16.21 3.53
CA ASP A 60 -7.43 16.98 4.42
C ASP A 60 -8.72 16.21 4.73
N ALA A 61 -9.39 15.69 3.70
CA ALA A 61 -10.58 14.85 3.87
C ALA A 61 -10.31 13.59 4.73
N VAL A 62 -9.14 12.96 4.57
CA VAL A 62 -8.73 11.80 5.38
C VAL A 62 -8.50 12.21 6.84
N LEU A 63 -7.85 13.35 7.10
CA LEU A 63 -7.64 13.85 8.46
C LEU A 63 -8.95 14.25 9.14
N GLU A 64 -9.85 14.91 8.42
CA GLU A 64 -11.19 15.25 8.93
C GLU A 64 -11.99 13.98 9.24
N ALA A 65 -11.93 12.95 8.38
CA ALA A 65 -12.57 11.66 8.66
C ALA A 65 -11.96 10.96 9.88
N ALA A 66 -10.65 11.10 10.10
CA ALA A 66 -9.94 10.54 11.25
C ALA A 66 -10.28 11.26 12.58
N LEU A 67 -10.57 12.57 12.53
CA LEU A 67 -11.04 13.37 13.67
C LEU A 67 -12.54 13.21 13.93
N GLY A 68 -13.28 12.76 12.92
CA GLY A 68 -14.71 12.53 12.98
C GLY A 68 -15.15 11.32 13.82
N PRO A 69 -16.46 11.00 13.77
CA PRO A 69 -17.06 9.89 14.51
C PRO A 69 -16.41 8.53 14.18
N LEU A 70 -16.55 7.55 15.07
CA LEU A 70 -16.02 6.20 14.87
C LEU A 70 -16.70 5.54 13.67
N ARG A 71 -15.92 5.10 12.69
CA ARG A 71 -16.44 4.47 11.48
C ARG A 71 -16.53 2.96 11.70
N VAL A 72 -17.75 2.45 11.83
CA VAL A 72 -18.01 1.05 12.22
C VAL A 72 -18.71 0.32 11.09
N VAL A 73 -18.19 -0.85 10.72
CA VAL A 73 -18.85 -1.80 9.81
C VAL A 73 -19.37 -2.98 10.63
N VAL A 74 -20.56 -3.45 10.30
CA VAL A 74 -21.10 -4.71 10.82
C VAL A 74 -21.50 -5.59 9.65
N CYS A 75 -20.98 -6.81 9.63
CA CYS A 75 -21.17 -7.73 8.52
C CYS A 75 -21.28 -9.17 9.02
N THR A 76 -21.91 -10.03 8.24
CA THR A 76 -21.75 -11.49 8.30
C THR A 76 -20.71 -11.92 7.25
N GLU A 77 -20.37 -13.21 7.20
CA GLU A 77 -19.50 -13.73 6.14
C GLU A 77 -20.07 -13.55 4.72
N SER A 78 -21.39 -13.34 4.60
CA SER A 78 -22.10 -13.30 3.32
C SER A 78 -22.63 -11.91 2.94
N ALA A 79 -22.83 -11.00 3.89
CA ALA A 79 -23.45 -9.71 3.62
C ALA A 79 -23.07 -8.63 4.65
N SER A 80 -23.27 -7.38 4.25
CA SER A 80 -23.35 -6.26 5.20
C SER A 80 -24.64 -6.37 6.02
N VAL A 81 -24.58 -5.95 7.29
CA VAL A 81 -25.74 -5.92 8.19
C VAL A 81 -26.20 -4.47 8.36
N PRO A 82 -27.34 -4.06 7.77
CA PRO A 82 -27.84 -2.71 7.90
C PRO A 82 -28.36 -2.46 9.32
N LEU A 83 -27.65 -1.63 10.08
CA LEU A 83 -28.02 -1.26 11.45
C LEU A 83 -29.00 -0.07 11.50
N LEU A 84 -29.98 -0.05 10.59
CA LEU A 84 -30.96 1.04 10.48
C LEU A 84 -31.84 1.19 11.75
N SER A 85 -31.93 0.14 12.58
CA SER A 85 -32.75 0.06 13.79
C SER A 85 -32.07 0.54 15.08
N ILE A 86 -30.75 0.75 15.13
CA ILE A 86 -30.07 1.23 16.36
C ILE A 86 -30.06 2.77 16.45
N LYS A 87 -30.91 3.43 15.66
CA LYS A 87 -31.21 4.85 15.79
C LYS A 87 -32.20 5.17 16.92
N ASP A 88 -32.78 4.16 17.57
CA ASP A 88 -33.72 4.33 18.69
C ASP A 88 -33.03 4.75 20.01
N THR A 89 -32.72 6.05 20.05
CA THR A 89 -33.13 7.07 21.03
C THR A 89 -32.88 6.94 22.53
N ASN A 90 -32.51 5.80 23.13
CA ASN A 90 -32.33 5.73 24.61
C ASN A 90 -30.97 5.21 25.11
N SER A 91 -30.13 4.60 24.26
CA SER A 91 -28.87 3.96 24.69
C SER A 91 -27.60 4.80 24.48
N GLY A 92 -27.71 6.00 23.88
CA GLY A 92 -26.55 6.83 23.55
C GLY A 92 -25.66 6.30 22.41
N PHE A 93 -25.94 5.10 21.90
CA PHE A 93 -25.16 4.39 20.88
C PHE A 93 -24.95 5.18 19.57
N SER A 94 -25.91 6.00 19.15
CA SER A 94 -25.83 6.77 17.90
C SER A 94 -25.00 8.05 18.00
N ARG A 95 -24.56 8.47 19.20
CA ARG A 95 -23.73 9.67 19.37
C ARG A 95 -22.26 9.31 19.18
N GLY A 96 -21.66 9.76 18.07
CA GLY A 96 -20.23 9.60 17.80
C GLY A 96 -19.85 8.38 16.96
N ILE A 97 -20.81 7.68 16.36
CA ILE A 97 -20.58 6.53 15.47
C ILE A 97 -21.15 6.82 14.08
N HIS A 98 -20.36 6.51 13.05
CA HIS A 98 -20.78 6.51 11.65
C HIS A 98 -20.76 5.06 11.13
N ILE A 99 -21.93 4.57 10.71
CA ILE A 99 -22.06 3.19 10.22
C ILE A 99 -21.72 3.16 8.74
N VAL A 100 -20.73 2.34 8.39
CA VAL A 100 -20.26 2.16 7.03
C VAL A 100 -20.82 0.84 6.48
N ASP A 101 -21.32 0.88 5.26
CA ASP A 101 -21.81 -0.30 4.55
C ASP A 101 -20.64 -1.06 3.91
N ALA A 102 -20.40 -2.31 4.34
CA ALA A 102 -19.38 -3.18 3.76
C ALA A 102 -19.70 -4.65 4.00
N ALA A 103 -19.37 -5.49 3.02
CA ALA A 103 -19.42 -6.94 3.16
C ALA A 103 -18.08 -7.52 3.61
N TRP A 104 -18.12 -8.71 4.21
CA TRP A 104 -16.94 -9.49 4.50
C TRP A 104 -16.28 -10.04 3.22
N PRO A 105 -14.94 -10.09 3.11
CA PRO A 105 -13.96 -9.49 4.01
C PRO A 105 -13.90 -7.96 3.86
N VAL A 106 -13.86 -7.25 4.99
CA VAL A 106 -13.78 -5.78 5.00
C VAL A 106 -12.37 -5.36 4.58
N THR A 107 -12.26 -4.86 3.35
CA THR A 107 -10.98 -4.46 2.74
C THR A 107 -10.95 -2.98 2.33
N GLN A 108 -12.06 -2.28 2.49
CA GLN A 108 -12.17 -0.86 2.16
C GLN A 108 -11.49 0.02 3.21
N GLY A 109 -10.97 1.16 2.77
CA GLY A 109 -10.56 2.25 3.65
C GLY A 109 -11.76 2.88 4.36
N GLY A 110 -11.50 3.75 5.32
CA GLY A 110 -12.55 4.49 6.00
C GLY A 110 -13.28 3.71 7.09
N VAL A 111 -12.71 2.61 7.57
CA VAL A 111 -13.30 1.77 8.63
C VAL A 111 -12.32 1.68 9.79
N ASP A 112 -12.78 2.03 10.98
CA ASP A 112 -11.98 1.99 12.22
C ASP A 112 -12.17 0.66 12.95
N LEU A 113 -13.42 0.17 12.97
CA LEU A 113 -13.86 -1.06 13.64
C LEU A 113 -14.76 -1.88 12.71
N ALA A 114 -14.46 -3.17 12.56
CA ALA A 114 -15.28 -4.13 11.86
C ALA A 114 -15.78 -5.21 12.83
N VAL A 115 -17.09 -5.35 12.93
CA VAL A 115 -17.75 -6.39 13.75
C VAL A 115 -18.26 -7.47 12.82
N LEU A 116 -17.74 -8.69 12.98
CA LEU A 116 -18.23 -9.87 12.29
C LEU A 116 -19.31 -10.55 13.15
N VAL A 117 -20.54 -10.62 12.65
CA VAL A 117 -21.62 -11.39 13.26
C VAL A 117 -21.54 -12.82 12.74
N HIS A 118 -21.22 -13.76 13.63
CA HIS A 118 -21.08 -15.17 13.27
C HIS A 118 -21.59 -16.04 14.43
N SER A 119 -22.57 -16.90 14.17
CA SER A 119 -23.27 -17.69 15.20
C SER A 119 -22.43 -18.82 15.83
N SER A 120 -21.16 -18.93 15.46
CA SER A 120 -20.23 -19.96 15.92
C SER A 120 -18.86 -19.36 16.17
N GLU A 121 -17.95 -20.12 16.77
CA GLU A 121 -16.55 -19.71 16.87
C GLU A 121 -15.96 -19.41 15.50
N VAL A 122 -15.28 -18.28 15.40
CA VAL A 122 -14.64 -17.85 14.16
C VAL A 122 -13.49 -18.78 13.80
N GLY A 123 -13.52 -19.37 12.61
CA GLY A 123 -12.47 -20.27 12.14
C GLY A 123 -11.12 -19.57 11.92
N ALA A 124 -10.03 -20.34 11.93
CA ALA A 124 -8.65 -19.84 11.82
C ALA A 124 -8.39 -18.92 10.62
N ARG A 125 -9.01 -19.20 9.46
CA ARG A 125 -8.90 -18.36 8.25
C ARG A 125 -9.50 -16.99 8.45
N THR A 126 -10.68 -16.93 9.06
CA THR A 126 -11.38 -15.68 9.34
C THR A 126 -10.62 -14.90 10.42
N LYS A 127 -10.13 -15.56 11.48
CA LYS A 127 -9.21 -14.97 12.48
C LYS A 127 -7.94 -14.40 11.84
N ALA A 128 -7.30 -15.14 10.93
CA ALA A 128 -6.10 -14.67 10.24
C ALA A 128 -6.37 -13.45 9.34
N ARG A 129 -7.54 -13.39 8.69
CA ARG A 129 -7.97 -12.21 7.92
C ARG A 129 -8.23 -11.01 8.82
N MET A 130 -8.90 -11.21 9.96
CA MET A 130 -9.11 -10.18 10.98
C MET A 130 -7.76 -9.63 11.49
N ALA A 131 -6.78 -10.50 11.73
CA ALA A 131 -5.45 -10.10 12.19
C ALA A 131 -4.58 -9.40 11.12
N ALA A 132 -4.90 -9.54 9.84
CA ALA A 132 -4.13 -8.93 8.75
C ALA A 132 -4.57 -7.49 8.41
N GLY A 133 -5.80 -7.11 8.78
CA GLY A 133 -6.36 -5.81 8.41
C GLY A 133 -5.86 -4.65 9.29
N PRO A 134 -5.88 -3.41 8.77
CA PRO A 134 -5.43 -2.24 9.51
C PRO A 134 -6.42 -1.80 10.60
N MET A 135 -7.72 -2.08 10.40
CA MET A 135 -8.80 -1.75 11.33
C MET A 135 -8.85 -2.73 12.51
N LEU A 136 -9.54 -2.34 13.58
CA LEU A 136 -9.84 -3.26 14.68
C LEU A 136 -10.93 -4.23 14.23
N PHE A 137 -10.70 -5.54 14.39
CA PHE A 137 -11.71 -6.56 14.13
C PHE A 137 -12.19 -7.18 15.43
N THR A 138 -13.50 -7.38 15.53
CA THR A 138 -14.12 -8.11 16.63
C THR A 138 -15.26 -8.99 16.11
N HIS A 139 -15.79 -9.86 16.96
CA HIS A 139 -16.82 -10.82 16.64
C HIS A 139 -17.90 -10.85 17.72
N CYS A 140 -19.14 -11.13 17.32
CA CYS A 140 -20.25 -11.44 18.21
C CYS A 140 -21.16 -12.51 17.60
N GLU A 141 -21.94 -13.19 18.44
CA GLU A 141 -22.79 -14.30 17.99
C GLU A 141 -24.06 -13.80 17.32
N SER A 142 -24.56 -12.64 17.76
CA SER A 142 -25.82 -12.08 17.30
C SER A 142 -25.73 -10.57 17.02
N VAL A 143 -26.53 -10.10 16.07
CA VAL A 143 -26.68 -8.67 15.76
C VAL A 143 -27.17 -7.87 16.99
N ALA A 144 -27.92 -8.50 17.89
CA ALA A 144 -28.45 -7.86 19.09
C ALA A 144 -27.36 -7.48 20.12
N GLU A 145 -26.19 -8.13 20.07
CA GLU A 145 -25.07 -7.88 21.00
C GLU A 145 -24.19 -6.71 20.55
N VAL A 146 -24.25 -6.37 19.26
CA VAL A 146 -23.43 -5.32 18.65
C VAL A 146 -23.49 -3.99 19.42
N PRO A 147 -24.66 -3.49 19.87
CA PRO A 147 -24.72 -2.22 20.59
C PRO A 147 -23.93 -2.24 21.90
N LEU A 148 -24.06 -3.33 22.66
CA LEU A 148 -23.39 -3.50 23.95
C LEU A 148 -21.89 -3.71 23.75
N LEU A 149 -21.49 -4.57 22.80
CA LEU A 149 -20.09 -4.84 22.48
C LEU A 149 -19.34 -3.56 22.09
N VAL A 150 -19.91 -2.75 21.21
CA VAL A 150 -19.27 -1.49 20.79
C VAL A 150 -19.26 -0.48 21.93
N ALA A 151 -20.32 -0.40 22.74
CA ALA A 151 -20.35 0.46 23.91
C ALA A 151 -19.31 0.04 24.97
N ASP A 152 -19.10 -1.26 25.15
CA ASP A 152 -18.08 -1.82 26.01
C ASP A 152 -16.69 -1.48 25.48
N LEU A 153 -16.40 -1.72 24.20
CA LEU A 153 -15.13 -1.35 23.56
C LEU A 153 -14.83 0.14 23.70
N LEU A 154 -15.83 1.02 23.53
CA LEU A 154 -15.67 2.45 23.73
C LEU A 154 -15.36 2.82 25.20
N ARG A 155 -15.89 2.05 26.16
CA ARG A 155 -15.63 2.25 27.60
C ARG A 155 -14.30 1.64 28.06
N SER A 156 -13.93 0.48 27.52
CA SER A 156 -12.78 -0.32 27.94
C SER A 156 -11.49 -0.01 27.18
N CYS A 157 -11.58 0.61 26.00
CA CYS A 157 -10.42 0.92 25.16
C CYS A 157 -10.16 2.44 24.99
N PRO A 158 -9.87 3.22 26.06
CA PRO A 158 -9.49 4.61 25.86
C PRO A 158 -8.17 4.78 25.08
N ASP A 159 -7.17 3.91 25.23
CA ASP A 159 -5.79 4.30 24.90
C ASP A 159 -4.98 3.34 23.98
N GLY A 160 -5.46 2.14 23.65
CA GLY A 160 -4.64 1.14 22.93
C GLY A 160 -5.11 0.81 21.52
N ASP A 161 -6.07 -0.11 21.43
CA ASP A 161 -6.30 -0.85 20.18
C ASP A 161 -7.05 -0.05 19.12
N LEU A 162 -8.03 0.77 19.52
CA LEU A 162 -8.83 1.59 18.61
C LEU A 162 -8.05 2.80 18.10
N VAL A 163 -7.28 3.44 18.97
CA VAL A 163 -6.34 4.50 18.59
C VAL A 163 -5.31 3.94 17.63
N GLY A 164 -4.72 2.77 17.94
CA GLY A 164 -3.78 2.10 17.06
C GLY A 164 -4.37 1.70 15.71
N ALA A 165 -5.63 1.24 15.69
CA ALA A 165 -6.36 0.95 14.45
C ALA A 165 -6.55 2.22 13.61
N ARG A 166 -6.97 3.34 14.21
CA ARG A 166 -7.10 4.62 13.51
C ARG A 166 -5.76 5.12 12.95
N GLN A 167 -4.66 4.95 13.69
CA GLN A 167 -3.31 5.26 13.20
C GLN A 167 -2.95 4.41 11.98
N ARG A 168 -3.16 3.09 12.06
CA ARG A 168 -2.90 2.17 10.93
C ARG A 168 -3.73 2.53 9.69
N VAL A 169 -5.01 2.79 9.87
CA VAL A 169 -5.92 3.18 8.78
C VAL A 169 -5.47 4.50 8.16
N LEU A 170 -5.18 5.52 8.97
CA LEU A 170 -4.68 6.81 8.50
C LEU A 170 -3.38 6.67 7.70
N HIS A 171 -2.40 5.93 8.22
CA HIS A 171 -1.15 5.66 7.51
C HIS A 171 -1.42 4.97 6.16
N GLY A 172 -2.31 3.98 6.13
CA GLY A 172 -2.70 3.28 4.90
C GLY A 172 -3.35 4.21 3.86
N GLU A 173 -4.27 5.07 4.29
CA GLU A 173 -4.97 6.02 3.42
C GLU A 173 -4.03 7.09 2.87
N VAL A 174 -3.16 7.66 3.70
CA VAL A 174 -2.17 8.65 3.24
C VAL A 174 -1.16 8.02 2.29
N ARG A 175 -0.71 6.78 2.54
CA ARG A 175 0.15 6.04 1.59
C ARG A 175 -0.57 5.74 0.27
N ALA A 176 -1.86 5.42 0.31
CA ALA A 176 -2.66 5.23 -0.90
C ALA A 176 -2.77 6.54 -1.72
N ILE A 177 -2.87 7.70 -1.04
CA ILE A 177 -2.82 9.02 -1.68
C ILE A 177 -1.43 9.28 -2.28
N ALA A 178 -0.34 9.05 -1.52
CA ALA A 178 1.03 9.16 -2.04
C ALA A 178 1.24 8.29 -3.28
N TYR A 179 0.72 7.06 -3.26
CA TYR A 179 0.77 6.17 -4.42
C TYR A 179 -0.02 6.71 -5.62
N ARG A 180 -1.16 7.39 -5.39
CA ARG A 180 -2.02 8.01 -6.41
C ARG A 180 -1.42 9.30 -6.97
N PHE A 181 -0.66 10.07 -6.18
CA PHE A 181 -0.07 11.35 -6.58
C PHE A 181 1.47 11.31 -6.42
N PRO A 182 2.20 10.73 -7.41
CA PRO A 182 3.65 10.54 -7.33
C PRO A 182 4.44 11.84 -7.10
N GLU A 183 3.92 12.96 -7.63
CA GLU A 183 4.51 14.30 -7.53
C GLU A 183 4.75 14.75 -6.07
N VAL A 184 3.96 14.24 -5.13
CA VAL A 184 4.02 14.58 -3.70
C VAL A 184 4.33 13.39 -2.80
N ALA A 185 4.60 12.21 -3.38
CA ALA A 185 4.76 10.96 -2.65
C ALA A 185 5.93 11.02 -1.66
N ASP A 186 7.09 11.51 -2.10
CA ASP A 186 8.29 11.63 -1.25
C ASP A 186 8.06 12.57 -0.05
N ASP A 187 7.32 13.66 -0.26
CA ASP A 187 7.01 14.63 0.80
C ASP A 187 6.03 14.02 1.81
N LEU A 188 5.04 13.26 1.34
CA LEU A 188 4.07 12.57 2.19
C LEU A 188 4.71 11.42 2.97
N GLU A 189 5.57 10.61 2.35
CA GLU A 189 6.29 9.54 3.05
C GLU A 189 7.25 10.11 4.11
N LYS A 190 7.92 11.23 3.85
CA LYS A 190 8.72 11.94 4.87
C LYS A 190 7.84 12.45 6.01
N ALA A 191 6.69 13.04 5.70
CA ALA A 191 5.75 13.50 6.73
C ALA A 191 5.27 12.33 7.59
N LEU A 192 4.92 11.18 6.98
CA LEU A 192 4.53 9.96 7.70
C LEU A 192 5.67 9.37 8.52
N ALA A 193 6.91 9.38 8.03
CA ALA A 193 8.06 8.83 8.74
C ALA A 193 8.32 9.55 10.07
N VAL A 194 8.11 10.87 10.11
CA VAL A 194 8.26 11.68 11.33
C VAL A 194 7.17 11.38 12.37
N CYS A 195 6.00 10.89 11.94
CA CYS A 195 4.93 10.44 12.84
C CYS A 195 5.26 9.13 13.57
N GLY A 196 6.33 8.43 13.18
CA GLY A 196 6.66 7.09 13.65
C GLY A 196 5.96 5.99 12.86
N PRO A 197 6.38 4.73 13.03
CA PRO A 197 5.71 3.60 12.39
C PRO A 197 4.29 3.43 12.97
N PRO A 198 3.31 3.00 12.15
CA PRO A 198 2.00 2.67 12.68
C PRO A 198 2.11 1.52 13.69
N PRO A 199 1.30 1.50 14.76
CA PRO A 199 1.33 0.42 15.74
C PRO A 199 1.11 -0.92 15.04
N LEU A 200 1.91 -1.91 15.42
CA LEU A 200 1.72 -3.27 14.92
C LEU A 200 0.30 -3.72 15.26
N VAL A 201 -0.30 -4.51 14.38
CA VAL A 201 -1.49 -5.27 14.76
C VAL A 201 -0.99 -6.23 15.83
N THR A 202 -1.44 -6.05 17.08
CA THR A 202 -1.31 -7.06 18.13
C THR A 202 -2.11 -8.23 17.66
N ALA A 203 -1.44 -9.11 16.93
CA ALA A 203 -2.07 -10.25 16.35
C ALA A 203 -2.45 -11.14 17.55
N PRO A 204 -3.67 -11.69 17.63
CA PRO A 204 -4.11 -12.51 18.77
C PRO A 204 -3.28 -13.79 19.00
N TYR A 205 -2.18 -13.98 18.26
CA TYR A 205 -1.26 -15.11 18.28
C TYR A 205 -0.30 -15.15 19.48
N GLU A 206 -0.50 -14.35 20.53
CA GLU A 206 0.07 -14.68 21.84
C GLU A 206 -0.64 -15.88 22.49
N GLN A 207 -1.80 -16.29 21.97
CA GLN A 207 -2.45 -17.54 22.36
C GLN A 207 -1.78 -18.73 21.64
N GLU A 208 -1.44 -19.78 22.41
CA GLU A 208 -0.95 -21.04 21.86
C GLU A 208 -1.98 -21.61 20.85
N PRO A 209 -1.53 -22.16 19.71
CA PRO A 209 -2.44 -22.63 18.66
C PRO A 209 -3.27 -23.82 19.17
N VAL A 210 -4.59 -23.75 18.94
CA VAL A 210 -5.50 -24.85 19.27
C VAL A 210 -5.42 -25.90 18.17
N LEU A 211 -5.07 -27.14 18.56
CA LEU A 211 -4.93 -28.26 17.63
C LEU A 211 -6.18 -29.13 17.62
N ALA A 212 -6.49 -29.73 16.48
CA ALA A 212 -7.39 -30.89 16.44
C ALA A 212 -6.69 -32.07 15.78
N VAL A 213 -7.02 -33.28 16.22
CA VAL A 213 -6.50 -34.51 15.61
C VAL A 213 -7.63 -35.20 14.87
N ILE A 214 -7.38 -35.55 13.60
CA ILE A 214 -8.32 -36.30 12.76
C ILE A 214 -7.63 -37.52 12.16
N GLY A 215 -8.39 -38.55 11.81
CA GLY A 215 -7.87 -39.74 11.14
C GLY A 215 -8.92 -40.85 11.12
N PRO A 216 -8.74 -41.86 10.23
CA PRO A 216 -9.68 -42.96 10.07
C PRO A 216 -9.60 -43.98 11.22
N ASP A 217 -8.46 -44.08 11.89
CA ASP A 217 -8.28 -44.96 13.06
C ASP A 217 -8.39 -44.20 14.38
N SER A 218 -9.39 -44.57 15.19
CA SER A 218 -9.64 -44.00 16.51
C SER A 218 -8.49 -44.22 17.51
N THR A 219 -7.75 -45.32 17.38
CA THR A 219 -6.66 -45.66 18.30
C THR A 219 -5.45 -44.75 18.05
N THR A 220 -5.07 -44.61 16.78
CA THR A 220 -3.96 -43.75 16.37
C THR A 220 -4.26 -42.27 16.66
N THR A 221 -5.47 -41.81 16.34
CA THR A 221 -5.89 -40.42 16.63
C THR A 221 -5.86 -40.12 18.14
N THR A 222 -6.34 -41.04 18.98
CA THR A 222 -6.29 -40.89 20.45
C THR A 222 -4.84 -40.82 20.95
N THR A 223 -3.98 -41.69 20.44
CA THR A 223 -2.56 -41.73 20.82
C THR A 223 -1.85 -40.44 20.46
N VAL A 224 -2.03 -39.96 19.22
CA VAL A 224 -1.45 -38.69 18.75
C VAL A 224 -2.00 -37.51 19.55
N ALA A 225 -3.31 -37.48 19.83
CA ALA A 225 -3.92 -36.42 20.64
C ALA A 225 -3.35 -36.38 22.06
N LEU A 226 -3.17 -37.54 22.72
CA LEU A 226 -2.58 -37.61 24.05
C LEU A 226 -1.12 -37.14 24.08
N GLN A 227 -0.33 -37.47 23.05
CA GLN A 227 1.04 -36.98 22.93
C GLN A 227 1.09 -35.46 22.77
N LEU A 228 0.22 -34.89 21.93
CA LEU A 228 0.18 -33.45 21.70
C LEU A 228 -0.33 -32.67 22.92
N ARG A 229 -1.27 -33.21 23.69
CA ARG A 229 -1.80 -32.58 24.93
C ARG A 229 -0.73 -32.33 25.99
N GLN A 230 0.45 -32.96 25.91
CA GLN A 230 1.55 -32.71 26.83
C GLN A 230 2.16 -31.30 26.66
N ARG A 231 1.99 -30.68 25.50
CA ARG A 231 2.65 -29.41 25.13
C ARG A 231 1.74 -28.39 24.44
N TRP A 232 0.59 -28.80 23.94
CA TRP A 232 -0.34 -27.94 23.21
C TRP A 232 -1.77 -28.15 23.65
N GLN A 233 -2.60 -27.12 23.47
CA GLN A 233 -4.04 -27.24 23.61
C GLN A 233 -4.60 -28.07 22.44
N VAL A 234 -5.28 -29.18 22.76
CA VAL A 234 -5.95 -30.03 21.77
C VAL A 234 -7.45 -30.00 22.01
N ALA A 235 -8.21 -29.51 21.04
CA ALA A 235 -9.66 -29.46 21.07
C ALA A 235 -10.26 -30.86 20.92
N ASP A 236 -11.34 -31.11 21.67
CA ASP A 236 -12.09 -32.37 21.58
C ASP A 236 -12.99 -32.43 20.34
N LYS A 237 -13.33 -31.28 19.76
CA LYS A 237 -14.11 -31.17 18.52
C LYS A 237 -13.23 -30.68 17.37
N PRO A 238 -13.19 -31.39 16.23
CA PRO A 238 -12.20 -31.13 15.18
C PRO A 238 -12.43 -29.88 14.32
N HIS A 239 -13.50 -29.11 14.55
CA HIS A 239 -13.95 -28.09 13.59
C HIS A 239 -14.35 -26.73 14.17
N ALA A 240 -14.45 -26.56 15.49
CA ALA A 240 -14.79 -25.27 16.11
C ALA A 240 -13.54 -24.72 16.82
N GLY A 241 -13.16 -23.47 16.48
CA GLY A 241 -12.07 -22.76 17.16
C GLY A 241 -10.64 -23.26 16.89
N VAL A 242 -10.46 -24.30 16.06
CA VAL A 242 -9.17 -24.95 15.77
C VAL A 242 -8.30 -24.12 14.82
N ASP A 243 -7.03 -23.97 15.17
CA ASP A 243 -6.01 -23.25 14.38
C ASP A 243 -5.22 -24.14 13.43
N VAL A 244 -4.97 -25.39 13.82
CA VAL A 244 -4.23 -26.38 13.01
C VAL A 244 -4.84 -27.77 13.18
N VAL A 245 -5.00 -28.50 12.08
CA VAL A 245 -5.42 -29.90 12.11
C VAL A 245 -4.21 -30.81 11.94
N ILE A 246 -4.05 -31.76 12.86
CA ILE A 246 -3.10 -32.87 12.76
C ILE A 246 -3.84 -34.07 12.16
N ALA A 247 -3.50 -34.40 10.93
CA ALA A 247 -4.00 -35.59 10.26
C ALA A 247 -3.12 -36.78 10.66
N ALA A 248 -3.65 -37.63 11.54
CA ALA A 248 -3.03 -38.84 12.00
C ALA A 248 -3.33 -40.00 11.02
N ALA A 249 -2.32 -40.38 10.26
CA ALA A 249 -2.41 -41.50 9.32
C ALA A 249 -2.60 -42.82 10.08
N PRO A 250 -3.40 -43.77 9.55
CA PRO A 250 -3.49 -45.10 10.13
C PRO A 250 -2.18 -45.88 9.92
N PRO A 251 -1.96 -47.03 10.58
CA PRO A 251 -0.71 -47.79 10.49
C PRO A 251 -0.28 -48.17 9.06
N GLN A 252 -1.26 -48.42 8.17
CA GLN A 252 -1.05 -48.72 6.76
C GLN A 252 -0.73 -47.48 5.88
N GLY A 253 -0.74 -46.28 6.46
CA GLY A 253 -0.62 -45.02 5.74
C GLY A 253 -1.93 -44.55 5.11
N TRP A 254 -1.89 -43.39 4.47
CA TRP A 254 -3.08 -42.80 3.83
C TRP A 254 -3.46 -43.51 2.53
N GLY A 255 -4.75 -43.78 2.36
CA GLY A 255 -5.30 -44.29 1.10
C GLY A 255 -6.05 -43.21 0.30
N PRO A 256 -6.38 -43.47 -0.98
CA PRO A 256 -7.19 -42.56 -1.80
C PRO A 256 -8.58 -42.25 -1.18
N HIS A 257 -9.14 -43.19 -0.41
CA HIS A 257 -10.42 -43.02 0.29
C HIS A 257 -10.38 -42.01 1.44
N ASP A 258 -9.19 -41.66 1.94
CA ASP A 258 -9.02 -40.65 3.00
C ASP A 258 -8.90 -39.22 2.45
N THR A 259 -8.71 -39.08 1.13
CA THR A 259 -8.56 -37.79 0.43
C THR A 259 -9.70 -36.81 0.73
N PRO A 260 -10.99 -37.22 0.76
CA PRO A 260 -12.09 -36.31 1.09
C PRO A 260 -12.00 -35.75 2.51
N THR A 261 -11.56 -36.54 3.49
CA THR A 261 -11.39 -36.11 4.89
C THR A 261 -10.26 -35.10 5.02
N LEU A 262 -9.13 -35.34 4.34
CA LEU A 262 -8.01 -34.41 4.26
C LEU A 262 -8.40 -33.11 3.55
N ALA A 263 -9.20 -33.23 2.48
CA ALA A 263 -9.71 -32.10 1.72
C ALA A 263 -10.66 -31.22 2.55
N ASP A 264 -11.58 -31.83 3.30
CA ASP A 264 -12.50 -31.12 4.18
C ASP A 264 -11.75 -30.37 5.29
N ALA A 265 -10.76 -31.01 5.92
CA ALA A 265 -9.92 -30.38 6.93
C ALA A 265 -9.14 -29.18 6.37
N MET A 266 -8.54 -29.34 5.19
CA MET A 266 -7.85 -28.25 4.50
C MET A 266 -8.82 -27.14 4.09
N ALA A 267 -10.00 -27.50 3.61
CA ALA A 267 -11.04 -26.57 3.18
C ALA A 267 -11.68 -25.81 4.34
N LYS A 268 -11.62 -26.31 5.58
CA LYS A 268 -12.16 -25.66 6.80
C LYS A 268 -11.10 -24.84 7.55
N VAL A 269 -9.93 -25.41 7.81
CA VAL A 269 -8.90 -24.79 8.67
C VAL A 269 -7.79 -24.14 7.86
N GLY A 270 -7.42 -24.69 6.71
CA GLY A 270 -6.36 -24.15 5.85
C GLY A 270 -4.93 -24.38 6.36
N ARG A 271 -4.78 -25.06 7.50
CA ARG A 271 -3.50 -25.52 8.07
C ARG A 271 -3.67 -26.98 8.49
N VAL A 272 -3.07 -27.89 7.74
CA VAL A 272 -3.10 -29.32 8.04
C VAL A 272 -1.69 -29.88 8.04
N VAL A 273 -1.35 -30.63 9.09
CA VAL A 273 -0.09 -31.36 9.21
C VAL A 273 -0.38 -32.85 9.26
N SER A 274 0.13 -33.59 8.29
CA SER A 274 0.03 -35.04 8.22
C SER A 274 1.19 -35.71 8.93
N THR A 275 0.90 -36.76 9.70
CA THR A 275 1.90 -37.62 10.35
C THR A 275 2.62 -38.56 9.39
N ALA A 276 2.09 -38.78 8.18
CA ALA A 276 2.67 -39.66 7.16
C ALA A 276 2.62 -39.06 5.75
N ALA A 277 3.30 -39.72 4.81
CA ALA A 277 3.27 -39.36 3.39
C ALA A 277 1.83 -39.42 2.85
N LEU A 278 1.45 -38.39 2.11
CA LEU A 278 0.10 -38.21 1.57
C LEU A 278 -0.13 -39.08 0.32
N PRO A 279 -1.39 -39.44 0.01
CA PRO A 279 -1.71 -40.12 -1.23
C PRO A 279 -1.42 -39.17 -2.42
N PRO A 280 -1.13 -39.69 -3.62
CA PRO A 280 -0.81 -38.87 -4.79
C PRO A 280 -1.90 -37.85 -5.17
N GLU A 281 -3.15 -38.16 -4.83
CA GLU A 281 -4.35 -37.36 -5.09
C GLU A 281 -4.65 -36.35 -3.97
N ALA A 282 -3.78 -36.25 -2.95
CA ALA A 282 -4.00 -35.37 -1.81
C ALA A 282 -4.07 -33.89 -2.18
N VAL A 283 -4.83 -33.15 -1.37
CA VAL A 283 -5.00 -31.71 -1.55
C VAL A 283 -3.67 -30.97 -1.42
N PRO A 284 -3.30 -30.12 -2.39
CA PRO A 284 -2.10 -29.29 -2.29
C PRO A 284 -2.10 -28.40 -1.03
N GLY A 285 -0.93 -28.27 -0.40
CA GLY A 285 -0.73 -27.39 0.74
C GLY A 285 -0.78 -28.06 2.11
N ILE A 286 -1.12 -29.37 2.19
CA ILE A 286 -0.96 -30.14 3.42
C ILE A 286 0.53 -30.37 3.70
N ALA A 287 0.95 -30.02 4.90
CA ALA A 287 2.32 -30.22 5.37
C ALA A 287 2.53 -31.67 5.83
N VAL A 288 3.60 -32.33 5.40
CA VAL A 288 3.99 -33.64 5.96
C VAL A 288 5.08 -33.45 7.00
N ALA A 289 4.87 -33.98 8.21
CA ALA A 289 5.87 -34.02 9.26
C ALA A 289 6.86 -35.17 9.00
N GLN A 290 7.87 -34.92 8.17
CA GLN A 290 9.02 -35.82 8.05
C GLN A 290 10.02 -35.51 9.18
N GLY A 291 9.91 -36.22 10.30
CA GLY A 291 10.76 -36.01 11.48
C GLY A 291 10.02 -35.32 12.63
N SER A 292 10.56 -34.20 13.14
CA SER A 292 9.97 -33.50 14.29
C SER A 292 8.64 -32.82 13.91
N MET A 293 7.54 -33.34 14.49
CA MET A 293 6.21 -32.73 14.41
C MET A 293 6.21 -31.28 14.91
N GLU A 294 6.99 -30.99 15.96
CA GLU A 294 7.02 -29.68 16.62
C GLU A 294 7.57 -28.61 15.69
N LYS A 295 8.70 -28.90 15.04
CA LYS A 295 9.29 -27.98 14.07
C LYS A 295 8.35 -27.73 12.90
N LYS A 296 7.68 -28.78 12.42
CA LYS A 296 6.75 -28.65 11.31
C LYS A 296 5.50 -27.85 11.70
N LEU A 297 4.99 -28.06 12.91
CA LEU A 297 3.88 -27.32 13.46
C LEU A 297 4.23 -25.82 13.59
N ALA A 298 5.40 -25.49 14.14
CA ALA A 298 5.87 -24.11 14.24
C ALA A 298 5.96 -23.43 12.86
N ASP A 299 6.53 -24.12 11.86
CA ASP A 299 6.60 -23.63 10.47
C ASP A 299 5.22 -23.38 9.84
N VAL A 300 4.23 -24.22 10.16
CA VAL A 300 2.86 -24.11 9.64
C VAL A 300 2.06 -23.02 10.34
N VAL A 301 2.22 -22.87 11.65
CA VAL A 301 1.58 -21.82 12.45
C VAL A 301 2.09 -20.43 12.05
N ALA A 302 3.39 -20.32 11.72
CA ALA A 302 4.00 -19.07 11.26
C ALA A 302 3.47 -18.59 9.90
N ARG A 303 2.80 -19.44 9.11
CA ARG A 303 2.26 -19.10 7.79
C ARG A 303 0.77 -18.82 7.86
N PRO A 304 0.22 -17.85 7.12
CA PRO A 304 -1.21 -17.63 7.08
C PRO A 304 -1.94 -18.89 6.60
N PRO A 305 -3.14 -19.22 7.14
CA PRO A 305 -3.89 -20.38 6.70
C PRO A 305 -4.24 -20.29 5.22
N VAL A 306 -3.99 -21.37 4.47
CA VAL A 306 -4.22 -21.41 3.03
C VAL A 306 -5.71 -21.59 2.77
N GLY A 307 -6.30 -20.67 2.02
CA GLY A 307 -7.67 -20.79 1.51
C GLY A 307 -7.68 -21.17 0.04
N VAL A 308 -8.85 -21.62 -0.46
CA VAL A 308 -9.10 -21.63 -1.90
C VAL A 308 -8.96 -20.18 -2.38
N MET A 309 -7.96 -19.93 -3.23
CA MET A 309 -7.80 -18.62 -3.83
C MET A 309 -9.08 -18.31 -4.63
N PRO A 310 -9.78 -17.21 -4.37
CA PRO A 310 -10.98 -16.89 -5.13
C PRO A 310 -10.61 -16.86 -6.61
N MET A 311 -11.43 -17.49 -7.44
CA MET A 311 -11.19 -17.51 -8.88
C MET A 311 -11.09 -16.05 -9.33
N PRO A 312 -9.96 -15.61 -9.90
CA PRO A 312 -9.81 -14.22 -10.29
C PRO A 312 -10.87 -13.88 -11.35
N GLU A 313 -11.76 -12.93 -11.05
CA GLU A 313 -12.64 -12.35 -12.07
C GLU A 313 -11.77 -11.67 -13.13
N ALA A 314 -11.65 -12.29 -14.31
CA ALA A 314 -10.70 -11.88 -15.35
C ALA A 314 -10.81 -10.38 -15.69
N ALA A 315 -12.04 -9.85 -15.76
CA ALA A 315 -12.30 -8.44 -16.03
C ALA A 315 -11.75 -7.50 -14.93
N ARG A 316 -11.95 -7.83 -13.64
CA ARG A 316 -11.45 -7.00 -12.53
C ARG A 316 -9.92 -7.00 -12.48
N TRP A 317 -9.31 -8.15 -12.75
CA TRP A 317 -7.86 -8.28 -12.80
C TRP A 317 -7.24 -7.58 -14.00
N MET A 318 -7.88 -7.64 -15.17
CA MET A 318 -7.49 -6.85 -16.35
C MET A 318 -7.53 -5.35 -16.03
N HIS A 319 -8.63 -4.85 -15.48
CA HIS A 319 -8.73 -3.45 -15.10
C HIS A 319 -7.73 -3.04 -14.03
N ALA A 320 -7.43 -3.90 -13.06
CA ALA A 320 -6.40 -3.65 -12.07
C ALA A 320 -5.00 -3.58 -12.71
N ALA A 321 -4.70 -4.48 -13.64
CA ALA A 321 -3.45 -4.50 -14.39
C ALA A 321 -3.31 -3.27 -15.31
N GLU A 322 -4.37 -2.88 -16.02
CA GLU A 322 -4.44 -1.67 -16.84
C GLU A 322 -4.18 -0.42 -16.01
N ARG A 323 -4.85 -0.28 -14.86
CA ARG A 323 -4.61 0.86 -13.95
C ARG A 323 -3.20 0.86 -13.38
N ALA A 324 -2.65 -0.30 -13.04
CA ALA A 324 -1.28 -0.40 -12.57
C ALA A 324 -0.29 0.03 -13.66
N ASP A 325 -0.54 -0.34 -14.93
CA ASP A 325 0.30 0.08 -16.04
C ASP A 325 0.15 1.57 -16.34
N GLN A 326 -1.07 2.10 -16.36
CA GLN A 326 -1.34 3.55 -16.50
C GLN A 326 -0.57 4.36 -15.47
N ARG A 327 -0.64 3.97 -14.19
CA ARG A 327 0.13 4.65 -13.11
C ARG A 327 1.64 4.51 -13.30
N ALA A 328 2.12 3.35 -13.74
CA ALA A 328 3.52 3.17 -14.03
C ALA A 328 3.98 4.03 -15.22
N GLN A 329 3.10 4.29 -16.19
CA GLN A 329 3.36 5.22 -17.31
C GLN A 329 3.36 6.67 -16.84
N GLU A 330 2.39 7.09 -16.02
CA GLU A 330 2.34 8.44 -15.45
C GLU A 330 3.59 8.76 -14.64
N ARG A 331 4.03 7.83 -13.78
CA ARG A 331 5.29 7.96 -13.02
C ARG A 331 6.50 8.14 -13.94
N LEU A 332 6.60 7.31 -14.97
CA LEU A 332 7.69 7.39 -15.94
C LEU A 332 7.67 8.73 -16.68
N ARG A 333 6.49 9.22 -17.10
CA ARG A 333 6.35 10.53 -17.75
C ARG A 333 6.78 11.66 -16.81
N ALA A 334 6.34 11.63 -15.55
CA ALA A 334 6.74 12.61 -14.54
C ALA A 334 8.27 12.58 -14.34
N GLU A 335 8.86 11.40 -14.20
CA GLU A 335 10.30 11.23 -14.02
C GLU A 335 11.12 11.72 -15.23
N LEU A 336 10.71 11.35 -16.45
CA LEU A 336 11.34 11.82 -17.69
C LEU A 336 11.23 13.36 -17.84
N SER A 337 10.08 13.94 -17.52
CA SER A 337 9.89 15.40 -17.54
C SER A 337 10.78 16.12 -16.52
N SER A 338 10.99 15.51 -15.35
CA SER A 338 11.89 16.03 -14.32
C SER A 338 13.35 16.01 -14.78
N ILE A 339 13.75 14.93 -15.47
CA ILE A 339 15.08 14.75 -16.04
C ILE A 339 15.33 15.73 -17.19
N GLU A 340 14.32 15.97 -18.03
CA GLU A 340 14.42 16.95 -19.12
C GLU A 340 14.69 18.37 -18.58
N ARG A 341 13.98 18.78 -17.53
CA ARG A 341 14.23 20.06 -16.83
C ARG A 341 15.64 20.10 -16.21
N LEU A 342 16.12 18.99 -15.67
CA LEU A 342 17.48 18.87 -15.11
C LEU A 342 18.56 18.93 -16.19
N ALA A 343 18.32 18.35 -17.37
CA ALA A 343 19.29 18.32 -18.47
C ALA A 343 19.69 19.73 -18.94
N GLY A 344 18.77 20.70 -18.86
CA GLY A 344 19.04 22.11 -19.16
C GLY A 344 19.95 22.82 -18.14
N ARG A 345 20.08 22.30 -16.90
CA ARG A 345 20.84 22.94 -15.81
C ARG A 345 22.10 22.16 -15.41
N ARG A 346 22.00 20.84 -15.30
CA ARG A 346 23.04 19.92 -14.78
C ARG A 346 23.06 18.61 -15.58
N TYR A 347 23.76 18.64 -16.71
CA TYR A 347 23.84 17.49 -17.63
C TYR A 347 24.36 16.20 -16.98
N ALA A 348 25.39 16.27 -16.12
CA ALA A 348 25.97 15.06 -15.49
C ALA A 348 24.92 14.31 -14.65
N SER A 349 24.18 15.02 -13.81
CA SER A 349 23.11 14.44 -12.98
C SER A 349 21.94 13.92 -13.82
N ALA A 350 21.58 14.60 -14.91
CA ALA A 350 20.54 14.14 -15.83
C ALA A 350 20.97 12.86 -16.57
N ARG A 351 22.24 12.79 -17.00
CA ARG A 351 22.82 11.61 -17.64
C ARG A 351 22.80 10.40 -16.70
N ASP A 352 23.29 10.56 -15.47
CA ASP A 352 23.38 9.44 -14.53
C ASP A 352 21.98 8.89 -14.18
N ARG A 353 20.97 9.77 -14.04
CA ARG A 353 19.57 9.35 -13.88
C ARG A 353 19.01 8.61 -15.09
N LEU A 354 19.31 9.07 -16.31
CA LEU A 354 18.89 8.38 -17.54
C LEU A 354 19.54 7.00 -17.69
N VAL A 355 20.83 6.89 -17.36
CA VAL A 355 21.56 5.61 -17.40
C VAL A 355 20.96 4.62 -16.40
N ASN A 356 20.74 5.05 -15.15
CA ASN A 356 20.08 4.20 -14.13
C ASN A 356 18.68 3.75 -14.58
N LEU A 357 17.90 4.63 -15.21
CA LEU A 357 16.58 4.27 -15.74
C LEU A 357 16.64 3.25 -16.89
N CYS A 358 17.61 3.42 -17.80
CA CYS A 358 17.86 2.45 -18.86
C CYS A 358 18.29 1.09 -18.30
N GLU A 359 19.16 1.04 -17.30
CA GLU A 359 19.59 -0.19 -16.63
C GLU A 359 18.42 -0.89 -15.93
N GLN A 360 17.62 -0.17 -15.15
CA GLN A 360 16.43 -0.71 -14.48
C GLN A 360 15.40 -1.28 -15.46
N ARG A 361 15.33 -0.72 -16.67
CA ARG A 361 14.40 -1.13 -17.73
C ARG A 361 15.01 -2.08 -18.74
N ASN A 362 16.28 -2.45 -18.57
CA ASN A 362 17.05 -3.29 -19.49
C ASN A 362 17.03 -2.76 -20.94
N VAL A 363 17.10 -1.44 -21.10
CA VAL A 363 17.17 -0.74 -22.39
C VAL A 363 18.62 -0.36 -22.66
N GLU A 364 19.11 -0.67 -23.85
CA GLU A 364 20.48 -0.35 -24.24
C GLU A 364 20.70 1.17 -24.27
N VAL A 365 21.70 1.64 -23.52
CA VAL A 365 22.01 3.08 -23.43
C VAL A 365 22.73 3.52 -24.71
N PRO A 366 22.19 4.49 -25.46
CA PRO A 366 22.89 5.05 -26.61
C PRO A 366 24.21 5.68 -26.16
N PRO A 367 25.34 5.42 -26.83
CA PRO A 367 26.61 6.03 -26.46
C PRO A 367 26.52 7.56 -26.56
N PRO A 368 27.14 8.30 -25.62
CA PRO A 368 27.12 9.76 -25.66
C PRO A 368 27.80 10.26 -26.94
N LEU A 369 27.18 11.21 -27.63
CA LEU A 369 27.70 11.81 -28.86
C LEU A 369 29.06 12.47 -28.59
N ARG A 370 30.15 11.79 -28.98
CA ARG A 370 31.52 12.30 -28.83
C ARG A 370 31.78 13.45 -29.81
N LEU A 371 32.49 14.48 -29.37
CA LEU A 371 32.97 15.52 -30.26
C LEU A 371 34.11 14.92 -31.10
N GLY A 372 33.86 14.67 -32.39
CA GLY A 372 34.90 14.20 -33.30
C GLY A 372 36.05 15.23 -33.37
N TRP A 373 37.29 14.76 -33.34
CA TRP A 373 38.52 15.57 -33.36
C TRP A 373 38.52 16.65 -34.46
N ARG A 374 37.90 16.35 -35.61
CA ARG A 374 37.76 17.28 -36.74
C ARG A 374 37.02 18.58 -36.39
N ALA A 375 35.99 18.54 -35.54
CA ALA A 375 35.26 19.75 -35.14
C ALA A 375 36.10 20.71 -34.28
N LEU A 376 37.04 20.17 -33.50
CA LEU A 376 37.99 20.95 -32.69
C LEU A 376 39.07 21.61 -33.56
N VAL A 377 39.43 20.98 -34.69
CA VAL A 377 40.47 21.46 -35.61
C VAL A 377 39.91 22.44 -36.65
N ASP A 378 38.71 22.19 -37.19
CA ASP A 378 38.13 23.00 -38.27
C ASP A 378 37.67 24.38 -37.79
N ALA A 379 37.20 24.50 -36.55
CA ALA A 379 36.73 25.75 -35.99
C ALA A 379 37.81 26.86 -35.91
N PRO A 380 39.00 26.62 -35.33
CA PRO A 380 40.07 27.63 -35.30
C PRO A 380 40.64 27.93 -36.70
N VAL A 381 40.74 26.92 -37.57
CA VAL A 381 41.29 27.07 -38.94
C VAL A 381 40.40 27.96 -39.80
N VAL A 382 39.07 27.76 -39.79
CA VAL A 382 38.14 28.58 -40.56
C VAL A 382 38.07 30.02 -40.03
N THR A 383 38.15 30.24 -38.70
CA THR A 383 38.22 31.60 -38.13
C THR A 383 39.55 32.31 -38.40
N ALA A 384 40.67 31.59 -38.45
CA ALA A 384 41.97 32.16 -38.78
C ALA A 384 42.04 32.57 -40.26
N VAL A 385 41.50 31.75 -41.17
CA VAL A 385 41.48 32.02 -42.62
C VAL A 385 40.53 33.18 -42.96
N SER A 386 39.35 33.24 -42.34
CA SER A 386 38.40 34.35 -42.55
C SER A 386 38.85 35.65 -41.88
N GLY A 387 39.49 35.58 -40.70
CA GLY A 387 40.13 36.73 -40.06
C GLY A 387 41.30 37.30 -40.87
N GLY A 388 42.11 36.45 -41.50
CA GLY A 388 43.19 36.88 -42.40
C GLY A 388 42.70 37.55 -43.68
N ALA A 389 41.55 37.12 -44.22
CA ALA A 389 40.93 37.76 -45.38
C ALA A 389 40.34 39.14 -45.04
N LEU A 390 39.68 39.27 -43.88
CA LEU A 390 39.16 40.55 -43.39
C LEU A 390 40.30 41.54 -43.07
N PHE A 391 41.41 41.04 -42.51
CA PHE A 391 42.60 41.84 -42.22
C PHE A 391 43.22 42.43 -43.49
N ARG A 392 43.31 41.67 -44.59
CA ARG A 392 43.80 42.20 -45.88
C ARG A 392 42.92 43.30 -46.46
N LEU A 393 41.61 43.24 -46.19
CA LEU A 393 40.63 44.23 -46.65
C LEU A 393 40.63 45.51 -45.80
N VAL A 394 40.89 45.39 -44.49
CA VAL A 394 40.94 46.54 -43.57
C VAL A 394 42.31 47.23 -43.62
N HIS A 395 43.40 46.48 -43.80
CA HIS A 395 44.75 47.03 -43.93
C HIS A 395 44.94 47.85 -45.23
N SER A 396 44.11 47.64 -46.26
CA SER A 396 44.14 48.49 -47.46
C SER A 396 43.44 49.84 -47.30
N VAL A 397 42.74 50.06 -46.17
CA VAL A 397 41.91 51.26 -45.93
C VAL A 397 42.45 52.12 -44.79
N VAL A 398 43.29 51.57 -43.89
CA VAL A 398 43.75 52.29 -42.69
C VAL A 398 45.28 52.26 -42.59
N ASP A 399 45.90 53.40 -42.89
CA ASP A 399 47.34 53.63 -42.84
C ASP A 399 47.78 54.01 -41.41
N SER A 400 47.65 53.08 -40.46
CA SER A 400 47.96 53.33 -39.03
C SER A 400 49.07 52.44 -38.47
N ALA A 401 50.02 53.10 -37.80
CA ALA A 401 51.36 52.61 -37.48
C ALA A 401 51.48 51.63 -36.28
N ILE A 402 50.45 50.84 -35.96
CA ILE A 402 50.60 49.75 -34.96
C ILE A 402 49.91 48.47 -35.45
N PRO A 403 50.53 47.72 -36.38
CA PRO A 403 49.93 46.51 -36.98
C PRO A 403 49.77 45.35 -35.98
N GLY A 404 50.64 45.27 -34.96
CA GLY A 404 50.73 44.11 -34.07
C GLY A 404 49.58 43.96 -33.05
N LEU A 405 48.97 45.07 -32.62
CA LEU A 405 47.94 45.07 -31.56
C LEU A 405 46.54 44.71 -32.10
N TRP A 406 46.23 45.12 -33.33
CA TRP A 406 44.97 44.79 -34.00
C TRP A 406 44.89 43.34 -34.45
N LEU A 407 46.01 42.77 -34.92
CA LEU A 407 46.11 41.35 -35.27
C LEU A 407 45.86 40.45 -34.06
N GLY A 408 46.43 40.78 -32.90
CA GLY A 408 46.19 40.06 -31.65
C GLY A 408 44.72 40.08 -31.24
N GLY A 409 44.06 41.25 -31.32
CA GLY A 409 42.65 41.40 -30.96
C GLY A 409 41.68 40.59 -31.83
N ILE A 410 41.88 40.58 -33.14
CA ILE A 410 41.04 39.83 -34.09
C ILE A 410 41.20 38.32 -33.92
N VAL A 411 42.42 37.84 -33.70
CA VAL A 411 42.70 36.41 -33.46
C VAL A 411 42.09 35.95 -32.14
N VAL A 412 42.24 36.73 -31.07
CA VAL A 412 41.63 36.41 -29.76
C VAL A 412 40.11 36.44 -29.84
N PHE A 413 39.52 37.42 -30.52
CA PHE A 413 38.07 37.48 -30.74
C PHE A 413 37.55 36.28 -31.56
N GLY A 414 38.28 35.90 -32.62
CA GLY A 414 37.98 34.72 -33.42
C GLY A 414 38.03 33.42 -32.61
N LEU A 415 39.04 33.26 -31.74
CA LEU A 415 39.16 32.13 -30.83
C LEU A 415 38.03 32.09 -29.80
N VAL A 416 37.66 33.24 -29.22
CA VAL A 416 36.55 33.34 -28.26
C VAL A 416 35.21 33.02 -28.94
N CYS A 417 34.95 33.56 -30.13
CA CYS A 417 33.75 33.24 -30.90
C CYS A 417 33.72 31.77 -31.36
N GLY A 418 34.86 31.21 -31.74
CA GLY A 418 35.02 29.79 -32.10
C GLY A 418 34.74 28.88 -30.90
N ALA A 419 35.34 29.17 -29.74
CA ALA A 419 35.10 28.46 -28.49
C ALA A 419 33.64 28.57 -28.05
N PHE A 420 33.01 29.74 -28.20
CA PHE A 420 31.60 29.94 -27.89
C PHE A 420 30.68 29.14 -28.83
N ARG A 421 30.97 29.10 -30.14
CA ARG A 421 30.24 28.25 -31.10
C ARG A 421 30.39 26.76 -30.78
N LEU A 422 31.61 26.31 -30.48
CA LEU A 422 31.88 24.92 -30.06
C LEU A 422 31.13 24.57 -28.77
N TRP A 423 31.13 25.48 -27.80
CA TRP A 423 30.38 25.31 -26.56
C TRP A 423 28.87 25.20 -26.82
N ARG A 424 28.28 26.08 -27.64
CA ARG A 424 26.85 25.99 -28.03
C ARG A 424 26.53 24.68 -28.76
N GLN A 425 27.39 24.25 -29.69
CA GLN A 425 27.22 22.97 -30.39
C GLN A 425 27.30 21.77 -29.44
N TRP A 426 28.21 21.82 -28.46
CA TRP A 426 28.36 20.78 -27.45
C TRP A 426 27.16 20.70 -26.50
N VAL A 427 26.64 21.85 -26.05
CA VAL A 427 25.40 21.92 -25.25
C VAL A 427 24.21 21.40 -26.06
N ALA A 428 24.06 21.80 -27.32
CA ALA A 428 22.97 21.34 -28.18
C ALA A 428 23.02 19.82 -28.43
N ARG A 429 24.22 19.25 -28.62
CA ARG A 429 24.38 17.78 -28.77
C ARG A 429 24.04 17.02 -27.49
N ARG A 430 24.41 17.55 -26.33
CA ARG A 430 24.06 16.99 -25.01
C ARG A 430 22.55 16.97 -24.79
N GLN A 431 21.87 18.07 -25.11
CA GLN A 431 20.41 18.16 -25.05
C GLN A 431 19.74 17.18 -26.04
N ARG A 432 20.26 17.07 -27.26
CA ARG A 432 19.78 16.10 -28.25
C ARG A 432 19.96 14.65 -27.80
N TRP A 433 21.07 14.32 -27.16
CA TRP A 433 21.29 12.98 -26.60
C TRP A 433 20.26 12.69 -25.49
N CYS A 434 20.06 13.60 -24.53
CA CYS A 434 19.03 13.43 -23.50
C CYS A 434 17.63 13.27 -24.11
N SER A 435 17.27 14.11 -25.08
CA SER A 435 15.98 14.04 -25.79
C SER A 435 15.80 12.71 -26.53
N LEU A 436 16.85 12.20 -27.19
CA LEU A 436 16.83 10.91 -27.87
C LEU A 436 16.64 9.75 -26.89
N VAL A 437 17.36 9.74 -25.77
CA VAL A 437 17.21 8.70 -24.73
C VAL A 437 15.81 8.74 -24.11
N ILE A 438 15.29 9.94 -23.82
CA ILE A 438 13.91 10.13 -23.34
C ILE A 438 12.90 9.58 -24.36
N SER A 439 13.10 9.86 -25.65
CA SER A 439 12.24 9.34 -26.71
C SER A 439 12.28 7.81 -26.78
N ILE A 440 13.46 7.18 -26.70
CA ILE A 440 13.59 5.72 -26.70
C ILE A 440 12.88 5.10 -25.50
N LEU A 441 13.05 5.68 -24.30
CA LEU A 441 12.40 5.23 -23.07
C LEU A 441 10.87 5.40 -23.14
N ALA A 442 10.37 6.42 -23.83
CA ALA A 442 8.94 6.60 -24.07
C ALA A 442 8.38 5.56 -25.07
N THR A 443 9.07 5.30 -26.18
CA THR A 443 8.59 4.44 -27.27
C THR A 443 8.71 2.94 -26.98
N THR A 444 9.73 2.52 -26.23
CA THR A 444 9.96 1.09 -25.93
C THR A 444 8.81 0.45 -25.14
N LYS A 445 8.04 1.24 -24.38
CA LYS A 445 6.92 0.73 -23.58
C LYS A 445 5.55 0.81 -24.28
N GLU A 446 5.37 1.70 -25.26
CA GLU A 446 4.14 1.74 -26.07
C GLU A 446 3.96 0.46 -26.91
N LEU A 447 5.06 -0.14 -27.38
CA LEU A 447 5.09 -1.44 -28.05
C LEU A 447 4.69 -2.60 -27.12
N ASP A 448 5.05 -2.54 -25.84
CA ASP A 448 4.60 -3.54 -24.86
C ASP A 448 3.09 -3.41 -24.57
N SER A 449 2.57 -2.18 -24.46
CA SER A 449 1.17 -1.91 -24.14
C SER A 449 0.17 -2.42 -25.20
N THR A 450 0.53 -2.30 -26.48
CA THR A 450 -0.27 -2.82 -27.62
C THR A 450 -0.25 -4.35 -27.67
N SER A 451 0.85 -4.98 -27.25
CA SER A 451 0.95 -6.44 -27.13
C SER A 451 0.01 -7.03 -26.06
N TYR A 452 -0.31 -6.28 -25.00
CA TYR A 452 -1.25 -6.72 -23.96
C TYR A 452 -2.69 -6.77 -24.44
N GLN A 453 -3.12 -5.78 -25.24
CA GLN A 453 -4.47 -5.78 -25.82
C GLN A 453 -4.67 -6.96 -26.79
N GLN A 454 -3.64 -7.34 -27.56
CA GLN A 454 -3.74 -8.49 -28.46
C GLN A 454 -3.65 -9.85 -27.73
N ARG A 455 -2.85 -9.97 -26.65
CA ARG A 455 -2.74 -11.21 -25.88
C ARG A 455 -3.90 -11.44 -24.89
N GLY A 456 -4.55 -10.37 -24.45
CA GLY A 456 -5.73 -10.44 -23.58
C GLY A 456 -6.93 -11.14 -24.24
N VAL A 457 -7.03 -11.08 -25.58
CA VAL A 457 -8.13 -11.71 -26.34
C VAL A 457 -7.89 -13.20 -26.58
N SER A 458 -6.66 -13.69 -26.57
CA SER A 458 -6.32 -15.08 -26.95
C SER A 458 -5.88 -16.00 -25.80
N ALA A 459 -5.45 -15.45 -24.66
CA ALA A 459 -4.92 -16.26 -23.56
C ALA A 459 -5.42 -15.81 -22.19
N GLY A 460 -6.68 -16.16 -21.89
CA GLY A 460 -7.25 -16.03 -20.55
C GLY A 460 -6.37 -16.71 -19.49
N GLY A 461 -5.72 -15.92 -18.63
CA GLY A 461 -5.05 -16.38 -17.41
C GLY A 461 -3.60 -16.87 -17.52
N GLN A 462 -3.13 -17.30 -18.69
CA GLN A 462 -1.79 -17.90 -18.82
C GLN A 462 -0.66 -16.85 -18.73
N TRP A 463 -0.90 -15.64 -19.24
CA TRP A 463 0.07 -14.54 -19.18
C TRP A 463 0.23 -13.98 -17.74
N ILE A 464 -0.84 -14.03 -16.94
CA ILE A 464 -0.85 -13.57 -15.55
C ILE A 464 0.07 -14.46 -14.69
N ARG A 465 0.04 -15.79 -14.91
CA ARG A 465 0.96 -16.73 -14.24
C ARG A 465 2.42 -16.48 -14.62
N LEU A 466 2.70 -16.14 -15.88
CA LEU A 466 4.06 -15.83 -16.35
C LEU A 466 4.59 -14.52 -15.75
N LYS A 467 3.75 -13.50 -15.57
CA LYS A 467 4.16 -12.25 -14.91
C LYS A 467 4.38 -12.42 -13.41
N LEU A 468 3.50 -13.15 -12.71
CA LEU A 468 3.68 -13.42 -11.28
C LEU A 468 4.94 -14.24 -10.99
N SER A 469 5.22 -15.26 -11.80
CA SER A 469 6.47 -16.04 -11.68
C SER A 469 7.72 -15.25 -12.07
N GLY A 470 7.60 -14.22 -12.93
CA GLY A 470 8.68 -13.28 -13.21
C GLY A 470 8.99 -12.34 -12.04
N ILE A 471 7.96 -11.83 -11.36
CA ILE A 471 8.10 -10.97 -10.17
C ILE A 471 8.68 -11.76 -9.00
N GLU A 472 8.30 -13.04 -8.85
CA GLU A 472 8.82 -13.93 -7.81
C GLU A 472 10.33 -14.23 -7.99
N LYS A 473 10.85 -14.14 -9.22
CA LYS A 473 12.29 -14.26 -9.51
C LYS A 473 13.06 -12.97 -9.20
N GLN A 474 12.46 -11.80 -9.42
CA GLN A 474 13.11 -10.51 -9.14
C GLN A 474 13.23 -10.19 -7.65
N HIS A 475 12.40 -10.80 -6.79
CA HIS A 475 12.51 -10.67 -5.33
C HIS A 475 13.45 -11.69 -4.66
N LYS A 476 14.06 -12.60 -5.44
CA LYS A 476 15.02 -13.61 -4.95
C LYS A 476 16.48 -13.33 -5.37
N THR A 477 16.71 -12.20 -6.03
CA THR A 477 18.04 -11.61 -6.30
C THR A 477 18.12 -10.29 -5.58
#